data_AF-A0A0A9A8S4-F1
#
_entry.id   AF-A0A0A9A8S4-F1
#
_cell.length_a   1.000
_cell.length_b   1.000
_cell.length_c   1.000
_cell.angle_alpha   90.00
_cell.angle_beta   90.00
_cell.angle_gamma   90.00
#
_symmetry.space_group_name_H-M   'P 1'
#
loop_
_entity.id
_entity.type
_entity.pdbx_description
1 polymer ?
#
loop_
_entity_poly.entity_id
_entity_poly.type
_entity_poly.pdbx_seq_one_letter_code
_entity_poly.pdbx_strand_id
1 'polypeptide(L)' 'MAVTLVHFFRFKLVDESKEPTYKTMFTLHIDKGLHLYAYPRSA' A
#
# COMPACT_ATOMS: atom_id res chain seq x y z
N MET A 1 -11.71 -0.81 11.40
CA MET A 1 -11.05 -1.95 10.72
C MET A 1 -9.63 -1.63 10.24
N ALA A 2 -9.29 -0.39 9.88
CA ALA A 2 -7.92 -0.02 9.48
C ALA A 2 -6.87 -0.22 10.62
N VAL A 3 -7.25 0.08 11.87
CA VAL A 3 -6.37 -0.10 13.04
C VAL A 3 -5.91 -1.55 13.23
N THR A 4 -6.79 -2.54 13.02
CA THR A 4 -6.41 -3.95 13.22
C THR A 4 -5.38 -4.40 12.18
N LEU A 5 -5.54 -3.96 10.93
CA LEU A 5 -4.59 -4.25 9.86
C LEU A 5 -3.19 -3.70 10.15
N VAL A 6 -3.11 -2.44 10.61
CA VAL A 6 -1.82 -1.79 10.94
C VAL A 6 -1.21 -2.34 12.25
N HIS A 7 -2.05 -2.85 13.15
CA HIS A 7 -1.59 -3.47 14.40
C HIS A 7 -0.95 -4.84 14.13
N PHE A 8 -1.60 -5.69 13.34
CA PHE A 8 -1.13 -7.06 13.07
C PHE A 8 -0.15 -7.16 11.90
N PHE A 9 -0.18 -6.23 10.95
CA PHE A 9 0.64 -6.30 9.76
C PHE A 9 1.45 -5.03 9.56
N ARG A 10 2.72 -5.21 9.21
CA ARG A 10 3.59 -4.18 8.69
C ARG A 10 3.57 -4.28 7.17
N PHE A 11 3.07 -3.23 6.52
CA PHE A 11 3.05 -3.15 5.07
C PHE A 11 4.36 -2.54 4.56
N LYS A 12 4.95 -3.13 3.52
CA LYS A 12 6.05 -2.55 2.73
C LYS A 12 5.66 -2.49 1.26
N LEU A 13 6.11 -1.47 0.56
CA LEU A 13 5.95 -1.41 -0.90
C LEU A 13 6.76 -2.53 -1.57
N VAL A 14 6.15 -3.16 -2.58
CA VAL A 14 6.84 -4.16 -3.40
C VAL A 14 7.98 -3.53 -4.20
N ASP A 15 7.74 -2.33 -4.73
CA ASP A 15 8.69 -1.54 -5.49
C ASP A 15 8.83 -0.14 -4.85
N GLU A 16 9.80 0.06 -3.96
CA GLU A 16 10.09 1.39 -3.39
C GLU A 16 10.66 2.37 -4.44
N SER A 17 11.26 1.85 -5.52
CA SER A 17 11.83 2.66 -6.59
C SER A 17 10.83 3.05 -7.68
N LYS A 18 9.60 2.51 -7.67
CA LYS A 18 8.56 2.94 -8.60
C LYS A 18 7.79 4.08 -7.97
N GLU A 19 7.93 5.26 -8.56
CA GLU A 19 7.04 6.36 -8.25
C GLU A 19 5.59 5.93 -8.57
N PRO A 20 4.65 6.14 -7.63
CA PRO A 20 3.25 5.81 -7.87
C PRO A 20 2.75 6.64 -9.04
N THR A 21 2.46 6.00 -10.17
CA THR A 21 1.90 6.66 -11.34
C THR A 21 0.42 6.90 -11.05
N TYR A 22 -0.01 8.15 -10.99
CA TYR A 22 -1.41 8.51 -10.73
C TYR A 22 -2.12 8.82 -12.04
N LYS A 23 -3.33 8.30 -12.21
CA LYS A 23 -4.18 8.69 -13.35
C LYS A 23 -4.82 10.04 -13.07
N THR A 24 -4.78 10.93 -14.06
CA THR A 24 -5.56 12.17 -14.04
C THR A 24 -7.03 11.82 -14.23
N MET A 25 -7.74 11.70 -13.11
CA MET A 25 -9.17 11.47 -13.01
C MET A 25 -9.76 12.39 -11.94
N PHE A 26 -11.09 12.43 -11.84
CA PHE A 26 -11.78 13.22 -10.81
C PHE A 26 -11.37 12.82 -9.38
N THR A 27 -11.01 11.54 -9.19
CA THR A 27 -10.43 11.02 -7.95
C THR A 27 -9.00 10.54 -8.20
N LEU A 28 -8.12 10.74 -7.22
CA LEU A 28 -6.74 10.30 -7.29
C LEU A 28 -6.69 8.76 -7.30
N HIS A 29 -6.44 8.17 -8.46
CA HIS A 29 -6.38 6.72 -8.64
C HIS A 29 -4.93 6.30 -8.96
N ILE A 30 -4.39 5.37 -8.19
CA ILE A 30 -3.07 4.79 -8.44
C ILE A 30 -3.21 3.88 -9.67
N ASP A 31 -2.51 4.20 -10.76
CA ASP A 31 -2.45 3.34 -11.93
C ASP A 31 -1.84 1.99 -11.54
N LYS A 32 -2.51 0.90 -11.94
CA LYS A 32 -2.16 -0.49 -11.61
C LYS A 32 -2.30 -0.88 -10.13
N GLY A 33 -2.84 0.01 -9.29
CA GLY A 33 -3.08 -0.27 -7.87
C GLY A 33 -1.81 -0.27 -7.00
N LEU A 34 -2.01 -0.35 -5.69
CA LEU A 34 -0.92 -0.31 -4.71
C LEU A 34 -0.53 -1.73 -4.30
N HIS A 35 0.58 -2.22 -4.86
CA HIS A 35 1.14 -3.53 -4.50
C HIS A 35 1.98 -3.41 -3.22
N LEU A 36 1.54 -4.09 -2.16
CA LEU A 36 2.19 -4.11 -0.86
C LEU A 36 2.46 -5.54 -0.41
N TYR A 37 3.59 -5.75 0.26
CA TYR A 37 3.84 -6.94 1.06
C TYR A 37 3.33 -6.71 2.47
N ALA A 38 2.51 -7.65 2.97
CA ALA A 38 2.05 -7.66 4.34
C ALA A 38 2.91 -8.64 5.16
N TYR A 39 3.69 -8.11 6.09
CA TYR A 39 4.46 -8.90 7.04
C TYR A 39 3.72 -8.96 8.36
N PRO A 40 3.52 -10.13 8.97
CA PRO A 40 2.98 -10.20 10.32
C PRO A 40 3.93 -9.45 11.26
N ARG A 41 3.39 -8.52 12.03
CA ARG A 41 4.11 -7.87 13.11
C ARG A 41 4.23 -8.93 14.21
N SER A 42 5.44 -9.44 14.44
CA SER A 42 5.70 -10.24 15.64
C SER A 42 5.21 -9.46 16.85
N ALA A 43 4.52 -10.16 17.76
CA ALA A 43 4.26 -9.64 19.11
C ALA A 43 5.58 -9.32 19.82
#